data_AF-A0A948VYT9-F1
#
_entry.id   AF-A0A948VYT9-F1
#
_cell.length_a   1.000
_cell.length_b   1.000
_cell.length_c   1.000
_cell.angle_alpha   90.00
_cell.angle_beta   90.00
_cell.angle_gamma   90.00
#
_symmetry.space_group_name_H-M   'P 1'
#
loop_
_entity.id
_entity.type
_entity.pdbx_description
1 polymer ?
#
loop_
_entity_poly.entity_id
_entity_poly.type
_entity_poly.pdbx_seq_one_letter_code
_entity_poly.pdbx_strand_id
1 'polypeptide(L)' 'MTVSEILKSVKFVVNPNGQQSAVMVDMNLWEQILTVLEDTEDAEEMKQIRAIKEEKIPWNIAKKELKLGE' A
#
# COMPACT_ATOMS: atom_id res chain seq x y z
N MET A 1 10.74 -4.70 -6.00
CA MET A 1 10.52 -5.47 -7.25
C MET A 1 9.94 -4.56 -8.30
N THR A 2 10.23 -4.82 -9.56
CA THR A 2 9.53 -4.20 -10.69
C THR A 2 8.27 -4.99 -11.07
N VAL A 3 7.29 -4.34 -11.70
CA VAL A 3 6.08 -5.00 -12.21
C VAL A 3 6.42 -6.17 -13.15
N SER A 4 7.50 -6.06 -13.91
CA SER A 4 7.96 -7.13 -14.81
C SER A 4 8.43 -8.38 -14.06
N GLU A 5 9.05 -8.22 -12.89
CA GLU A 5 9.49 -9.35 -12.05
C GLU A 5 8.29 -10.05 -11.41
N ILE A 6 7.28 -9.29 -10.98
CA ILE A 6 6.01 -9.82 -10.46
C ILE A 6 5.30 -10.64 -11.53
N LEU A 7 5.18 -10.11 -12.76
CA LEU A 7 4.51 -10.83 -13.85
C LEU A 7 5.18 -12.16 -14.23
N LYS A 8 6.47 -12.32 -13.94
CA LYS A 8 7.19 -13.58 -14.17
C LYS A 8 6.97 -14.62 -13.07
N SER A 9 6.53 -14.21 -11.88
CA SER A 9 6.35 -15.09 -10.72
C SER A 9 4.90 -15.52 -10.48
N VAL A 10 3.93 -14.88 -11.15
CA VAL A 10 2.50 -15.25 -11.05
C VAL A 10 2.12 -16.37 -12.00
N LYS A 11 1.02 -17.07 -11.67
CA LYS A 11 0.40 -18.07 -12.54
C LYS A 11 -1.02 -17.63 -12.89
N PHE A 12 -1.47 -17.94 -14.10
CA PHE A 12 -2.84 -17.65 -14.53
C PHE A 12 -3.72 -18.89 -14.40
N VAL A 13 -4.88 -18.72 -13.78
CA VAL A 13 -5.94 -19.73 -13.79
C VAL A 13 -6.79 -19.49 -15.03
N VAL A 14 -7.00 -20.54 -15.81
CA VAL A 14 -7.74 -20.49 -17.06
C VAL A 14 -9.05 -21.26 -16.91
N ASN A 15 -10.15 -20.67 -17.35
CA ASN A 15 -11.47 -21.29 -17.31
C ASN A 15 -11.65 -22.32 -18.45
N PRO A 16 -12.74 -23.12 -18.47
CA PRO A 16 -12.97 -24.10 -19.53
C PRO A 16 -13.06 -23.52 -20.96
N ASN A 17 -13.32 -22.22 -21.10
CA ASN A 17 -13.38 -21.53 -22.39
C ASN A 17 -11.99 -21.05 -22.85
N GLY A 18 -10.92 -21.37 -22.13
CA GLY A 18 -9.56 -20.94 -22.45
C GLY A 18 -9.25 -19.49 -22.06
N GLN A 19 -10.11 -18.83 -21.28
CA GLN A 19 -9.93 -17.45 -20.87
C GLN A 19 -9.31 -17.37 -19.46
N GLN A 20 -8.41 -16.43 -19.24
CA GLN A 20 -7.85 -16.16 -17.91
C GLN A 20 -8.97 -15.67 -16.98
N SER A 21 -9.16 -16.36 -15.85
CA SER A 21 -10.21 -16.06 -14.89
C SER A 21 -9.68 -15.59 -13.55
N ALA A 22 -8.44 -15.90 -13.21
CA ALA A 22 -7.79 -15.44 -11.99
C ALA A 22 -6.26 -15.46 -12.13
N VAL A 23 -5.59 -14.76 -11.21
CA VAL A 23 -4.14 -14.79 -11.05
C VAL A 23 -3.84 -15.43 -9.70
N MET A 24 -3.00 -16.46 -9.70
CA MET A 24 -2.50 -17.10 -8.50
C MET A 24 -1.10 -16.55 -8.21
N VAL A 25 -0.92 -16.10 -6.98
CA VAL A 25 0.31 -15.48 -6.49
C VAL A 25 0.78 -16.19 -5.21
N ASP A 26 2.07 -16.13 -4.93
CA ASP A 26 2.60 -16.50 -3.61
C ASP A 26 2.10 -15.51 -2.55
N MET A 27 1.90 -15.97 -1.31
CA MET A 27 1.39 -15.10 -0.25
C MET A 27 2.36 -13.97 0.09
N ASN A 28 3.67 -14.22 0.09
CA ASN A 28 4.66 -13.17 0.36
C ASN A 28 4.67 -12.13 -0.78
N LEU A 29 4.37 -12.57 -2.01
CA LEU A 29 4.22 -11.66 -3.14
C LEU A 29 2.95 -10.83 -3.01
N TRP A 30 1.84 -11.42 -2.55
CA TRP A 30 0.60 -10.70 -2.28
C TRP A 30 0.79 -9.59 -1.25
N GLU A 31 1.45 -9.89 -0.13
CA GLU A 31 1.76 -8.89 0.91
C GLU A 31 2.62 -7.76 0.37
N GLN A 32 3.65 -8.06 -0.43
CA GLN A 32 4.47 -7.03 -1.07
C GLN A 32 3.69 -6.16 -2.05
N ILE A 33 2.75 -6.73 -2.80
CA ILE A 33 1.87 -5.96 -3.69
C ILE A 33 1.01 -5.01 -2.87
N LEU A 34 0.41 -5.48 -1.77
CA LEU A 34 -0.41 -4.64 -0.90
C LEU A 34 0.40 -3.49 -0.31
N THR A 35 1.57 -3.76 0.27
CA THR A 35 2.43 -2.70 0.85
C THR A 35 2.77 -1.61 -0.16
N VAL A 36 3.10 -1.97 -1.40
CA VAL A 36 3.42 -0.97 -2.44
C VAL A 36 2.20 -0.12 -2.81
N LEU A 37 1.00 -0.71 -2.83
CA LEU A 37 -0.23 0.02 -3.11
C LEU A 37 -0.58 0.96 -1.95
N GLU A 38 -0.49 0.50 -0.70
CA GLU A 38 -0.71 1.29 0.52
C GLU A 38 0.27 2.47 0.58
N ASP A 39 1.57 2.23 0.39
CA ASP A 39 2.59 3.29 0.36
C ASP A 39 2.28 4.37 -0.71
N THR A 40 1.70 3.96 -1.84
CA THR A 40 1.34 4.88 -2.93
C THR A 40 0.13 5.73 -2.58
N GLU A 41 -0.88 5.11 -1.96
CA GLU A 41 -2.07 5.79 -1.45
C GLU A 41 -1.69 6.80 -0.35
N ASP A 42 -0.97 6.36 0.68
CA ASP A 42 -0.49 7.18 1.79
C ASP A 42 0.34 8.38 1.31
N ALA A 43 1.19 8.18 0.30
CA ALA A 43 1.99 9.25 -0.27
C ALA A 43 1.13 10.33 -0.93
N GLU A 44 0.02 9.95 -1.57
CA GLU A 44 -0.92 10.89 -2.18
C GLU A 44 -1.78 11.59 -1.12
N GLU A 45 -2.28 10.85 -0.13
CA GLU A 45 -3.00 11.43 1.02
C GLU A 45 -2.15 12.47 1.74
N MET A 46 -0.87 12.16 2.01
CA MET A 46 0.05 13.12 2.62
C MET A 46 0.25 14.39 1.78
N LYS A 47 0.24 14.30 0.44
CA LYS A 47 0.30 15.50 -0.41
C LYS A 47 -0.96 16.34 -0.26
N GLN A 48 -2.13 15.72 -0.23
CA GLN A 48 -3.41 16.41 -0.05
C GLN A 48 -3.49 17.10 1.31
N ILE A 49 -3.13 16.40 2.39
CA ILE A 49 -3.05 16.96 3.76
C ILE A 49 -2.12 18.18 3.79
N ARG A 50 -0.95 18.09 3.16
CA ARG A 50 -0.01 19.23 3.06
C ARG A 50 -0.58 20.41 2.27
N ALA A 51 -1.41 20.15 1.26
CA ALA A 51 -2.05 21.19 0.47
C ALA A 51 -3.13 21.96 1.26
N ILE A 52 -3.79 21.29 2.21
CA ILE A 52 -4.89 21.86 3.02
C ILE A 52 -4.38 22.84 4.11
N LYS A 53 -3.05 23.01 4.27
CA LYS A 53 -2.43 23.86 5.32
C LYS A 53 -3.01 23.59 6.71
N GLU A 54 -3.09 22.31 7.07
CA GLU A 54 -3.45 21.92 8.43
C GLU A 54 -2.49 22.51 9.47
N GLU A 55 -3.01 22.67 10.70
CA GLU A 55 -2.23 23.16 11.83
C GLU A 55 -1.10 22.19 12.15
N LYS A 56 0.14 22.68 12.12
CA LYS A 56 1.32 21.89 12.47
C LYS A 56 1.56 22.00 13.96
N ILE A 57 1.28 20.92 14.69
CA ILE A 57 1.63 20.83 16.12
C ILE A 57 2.98 20.12 16.31
N PRO A 58 3.86 20.62 17.19
CA PRO A 58 5.07 19.91 17.61
C PRO A 58 4.76 18.52 18.20
N TRP A 59 5.60 17.51 17.89
CA TRP A 59 5.38 16.12 18.32
C TRP A 59 5.28 15.95 19.84
N ASN A 60 6.04 16.72 20.62
CA ASN A 60 5.97 16.71 22.08
C ASN A 60 4.61 17.19 22.62
N ILE A 61 3.92 18.10 21.91
CA ILE A 61 2.57 18.54 22.26
C ILE A 61 1.57 17.44 21.90
N ALA A 62 1.64 16.91 20.68
CA ALA A 62 0.78 15.81 20.23
C ALA A 62 0.88 14.58 21.16
N LYS A 63 2.10 14.17 21.53
CA LYS A 63 2.36 13.04 22.43
C LYS A 63 1.70 13.24 23.80
N LYS A 64 1.79 14.46 24.35
CA LYS A 64 1.16 14.83 25.62
C LYS A 64 -0.37 14.79 25.54
N GLU A 65 -0.95 15.33 24.47
CA GLU A 65 -2.41 15.36 24.26
C GLU A 65 -2.99 13.95 24.04
N LEU A 66 -2.29 13.11 23.28
CA LEU A 66 -2.67 11.72 23.01
C LEU A 66 -2.37 10.75 24.17
N LYS A 67 -1.75 11.24 25.26
CA LYS A 67 -1.33 10.44 26.42
C LYS A 67 -0.41 9.26 26.05
N LEU A 68 0.40 9.43 25.00
CA LEU A 68 1.33 8.41 24.52
C LEU A 68 2.63 8.40 25.33
N GLY A 69 2.55 8.18 26.65
CA GLY A 69 3.70 8.04 27.57
C GLY A 69 4.58 9.30 27.75
N GLU A 70 5.28 9.41 28.90
CA GLU A 70 6.29 10.46 29.14
C GLU A 70 7.45 10.35 28.14
#